data_AF-A0A1F8GR58-F1
#
_entry.id   AF-A0A1F8GR58-F1
#
_cell.length_a   1.000
_cell.length_b   1.000
_cell.length_c   1.000
_cell.angle_alpha   90.00
_cell.angle_beta   90.00
_cell.angle_gamma   90.00
#
_symmetry.space_group_name_H-M   'P 1'
#
loop_
_entity.id
_entity.type
_entity.pdbx_description
1 polymer ?
#
loop_
_entity_poly.entity_id
_entity_poly.type
_entity_poly.pdbx_seq_one_letter_code
_entity_poly.pdbx_strand_id
1 'polypeptide(L)'
;MGLKEFLSKFRFKPELAGFVGIEREHFLVHAGGLAGGVHSPSAKRFLEAINDPRWTYELSAYQVESRTVPSMDLSAMRLGLLENENLGNRTATGLGLRLVNEEVAPFLSPLEVYPDPRYLKIAKTISPEKLDAASRVTGTHIHIGVGNIEKAIALNNVLIPRLNELCAMGDHSDGERLRLYRLMADNYQPTAYESSEHLFEIARAEGFTDNPRNCWKLIRISIHGTVELRMFGVTDNLDEILEWVSFVKKTARGGI
;
A
#
# COMPACT_ATOMS: atom_id res chain seq x y z
N MET A 1 19.50 19.60 -0.76
CA MET A 1 19.65 18.22 -1.24
C MET A 1 20.03 18.23 -2.71
N GLY A 2 21.01 17.41 -3.13
CA GLY A 2 21.35 17.20 -4.54
C GLY A 2 20.78 15.89 -5.11
N LEU A 3 20.80 15.73 -6.44
CA LEU A 3 20.29 14.54 -7.13
C LEU A 3 20.86 13.22 -6.57
N LYS A 4 22.18 13.14 -6.39
CA LYS A 4 22.85 11.93 -5.85
C LYS A 4 22.34 11.54 -4.46
N GLU A 5 22.10 12.52 -3.60
CA GLU A 5 21.56 12.30 -2.25
C GLU A 5 20.10 11.82 -2.31
N PHE A 6 19.28 12.38 -3.20
CA PHE A 6 17.92 11.92 -3.44
C PHE A 6 17.90 10.48 -3.97
N LEU A 7 18.69 10.16 -4.99
CA LEU A 7 18.76 8.82 -5.57
C LEU A 7 19.25 7.76 -4.58
N SER A 8 20.12 8.13 -3.63
CA SER A 8 20.59 7.21 -2.58
C SER A 8 19.49 6.70 -1.63
N LYS A 9 18.31 7.33 -1.63
CA LYS A 9 17.17 6.92 -0.80
C LYS A 9 16.41 5.72 -1.36
N PHE A 10 16.66 5.36 -2.63
CA PHE A 10 16.03 4.23 -3.31
C PHE A 10 16.94 3.00 -3.23
N ARG A 11 16.48 1.96 -2.55
CA ARG A 11 17.27 0.75 -2.26
C ARG A 11 17.05 -0.32 -3.33
N PHE A 12 17.54 -0.08 -4.54
CA PHE A 12 17.48 -1.05 -5.63
C PHE A 12 18.25 -2.33 -5.29
N LYS A 13 17.65 -3.47 -5.63
CA LYS A 13 18.20 -4.81 -5.43
C LYS A 13 18.17 -5.55 -6.77
N PRO A 14 19.24 -5.49 -7.57
CA PRO A 14 19.29 -6.11 -8.89
C PRO A 14 18.89 -7.59 -8.90
N GLU A 15 19.22 -8.32 -7.85
CA GLU A 15 18.86 -9.73 -7.65
C GLU A 15 17.35 -9.98 -7.47
N LEU A 16 16.57 -8.95 -7.15
CA LEU A 16 15.11 -9.00 -7.04
C LEU A 16 14.40 -8.37 -8.26
N ALA A 17 15.12 -8.07 -9.34
CA ALA A 17 14.49 -7.56 -10.55
C ALA A 17 13.44 -8.55 -11.09
N GLY A 18 12.21 -8.08 -11.29
CA GLY A 18 11.07 -8.90 -11.73
C GLY A 18 10.36 -9.69 -10.63
N PHE A 19 10.87 -9.70 -9.39
CA PHE A 19 10.16 -10.25 -8.24
C PHE A 19 8.99 -9.34 -7.86
N VAL A 20 7.91 -9.93 -7.35
CA VAL A 20 6.72 -9.21 -6.91
C VAL A 20 6.52 -9.40 -5.42
N GLY A 21 6.39 -8.30 -4.69
CA GLY A 21 5.90 -8.27 -3.31
C GLY A 21 4.47 -7.73 -3.28
N ILE A 22 3.68 -8.19 -2.32
CA ILE A 22 2.28 -7.78 -2.16
C ILE A 22 2.11 -7.32 -0.71
N GLU A 23 1.54 -6.14 -0.52
CA GLU A 23 1.11 -5.62 0.78
C GLU A 23 -0.43 -5.56 0.79
N ARG A 24 -1.06 -5.97 1.89
CA ARG A 24 -2.52 -5.95 2.07
C ARG A 24 -2.85 -5.33 3.41
N GLU A 25 -3.65 -4.29 3.37
CA GLU A 25 -4.19 -3.61 4.54
C GLU A 25 -5.52 -4.26 4.96
N HIS A 26 -5.74 -4.40 6.27
CA HIS A 26 -6.90 -5.05 6.86
C HIS A 26 -7.47 -4.17 7.97
N PHE A 27 -8.79 -4.13 8.10
CA PHE A 27 -9.43 -3.58 9.30
C PHE A 27 -9.52 -4.63 10.41
N LEU A 28 -9.43 -4.16 11.65
CA LEU A 28 -9.73 -4.93 12.85
C LEU A 28 -11.14 -4.60 13.32
N VAL A 29 -11.95 -5.63 13.54
CA VAL A 29 -13.29 -5.50 14.14
C VAL A 29 -13.44 -6.42 15.35
N HIS A 30 -14.33 -6.09 16.27
CA HIS A 30 -14.65 -6.98 17.38
C HIS A 30 -15.35 -8.26 16.87
N ALA A 31 -14.95 -9.42 17.39
CA ALA A 31 -15.45 -10.71 16.90
C ALA A 31 -16.89 -11.04 17.34
N GLY A 32 -17.31 -10.57 18.51
CA GLY A 32 -18.62 -10.90 19.07
C GLY A 32 -19.02 -10.03 20.26
N GLY A 33 -20.09 -10.42 20.93
CA GLY A 33 -20.72 -9.62 22.00
C GLY A 33 -21.47 -8.40 21.44
N LEU A 34 -21.80 -7.45 22.31
CA LEU A 34 -22.55 -6.24 21.93
C LEU A 34 -21.79 -5.34 20.94
N ALA A 35 -20.47 -5.49 20.85
CA ALA A 35 -19.61 -4.75 19.92
C ALA A 35 -19.28 -5.53 18.64
N GLY A 36 -19.82 -6.75 18.45
CA GLY A 36 -19.48 -7.59 17.30
C GLY A 36 -19.66 -6.87 15.96
N GLY A 37 -18.63 -6.88 15.11
CA GLY A 37 -18.61 -6.17 13.83
C GLY A 37 -18.26 -4.69 13.90
N VAL A 38 -18.14 -4.11 15.09
CA VAL A 38 -17.67 -2.73 15.26
C VAL A 38 -16.15 -2.67 15.08
N HIS A 39 -15.68 -1.69 14.32
CA HIS A 39 -14.27 -1.41 14.10
C HIS A 39 -13.54 -1.13 15.42
N SER A 40 -12.32 -1.69 15.55
CA SER A 40 -11.54 -1.66 16.78
C SER A 40 -10.17 -1.00 16.56
N PRO A 41 -9.78 0.03 17.34
CA PRO A 41 -8.49 0.71 17.23
C PRO A 41 -7.36 -0.12 17.89
N SER A 42 -7.33 -1.41 17.59
CA SER A 42 -6.50 -2.40 18.28
C SER A 42 -5.22 -2.75 17.52
N ALA A 43 -4.82 -2.00 16.49
CA ALA A 43 -3.66 -2.32 15.66
C ALA A 43 -2.37 -2.51 16.48
N LYS A 44 -2.11 -1.63 17.47
CA LYS A 44 -0.95 -1.78 18.35
C LYS A 44 -0.96 -3.10 19.11
N ARG A 45 -2.07 -3.43 19.77
CA ARG A 45 -2.25 -4.67 20.53
C ARG A 45 -2.13 -5.90 19.62
N PHE A 46 -2.68 -5.83 18.40
CA PHE A 46 -2.55 -6.89 17.41
C PHE A 46 -1.09 -7.10 17.00
N LEU A 47 -0.37 -6.02 16.69
CA LEU A 47 1.02 -6.11 16.23
C LEU A 47 1.97 -6.59 17.31
N GLU A 48 1.75 -6.22 18.56
CA GLU A 48 2.46 -6.76 19.72
C GLU A 48 2.21 -8.27 19.89
N ALA A 49 0.99 -8.73 19.63
CA ALA A 49 0.63 -10.14 19.75
C ALA A 49 1.14 -11.00 18.58
N ILE A 50 1.09 -10.49 17.34
CA ILE A 50 1.56 -11.25 16.18
C ILE A 50 3.09 -11.32 16.14
N ASN A 51 3.77 -10.26 16.56
CA ASN A 51 5.23 -10.14 16.65
C ASN A 51 5.97 -10.74 15.44
N ASP A 52 5.45 -10.47 14.23
CA ASP A 52 5.98 -10.97 12.96
C ASP A 52 6.36 -9.76 12.09
N PRO A 53 7.60 -9.68 11.56
CA PRO A 53 8.06 -8.53 10.78
C PRO A 53 7.31 -8.33 9.45
N ARG A 54 6.57 -9.35 9.00
CA ARG A 54 5.68 -9.25 7.83
C ARG A 54 4.41 -8.44 8.12
N TRP A 55 4.15 -8.12 9.38
CA TRP A 55 3.01 -7.29 9.77
C TRP A 55 3.48 -5.93 10.25
N THR A 56 2.72 -4.90 9.91
CA THR A 56 3.03 -3.51 10.27
C THR A 56 1.75 -2.70 10.49
N TYR A 57 1.95 -1.49 10.96
CA TYR A 57 0.90 -0.52 11.27
C TYR A 57 0.66 0.44 10.10
N GLU A 58 -0.58 0.90 9.98
CA GLU A 58 -0.98 2.01 9.11
C GLU A 58 -1.25 3.29 9.89
N LEU A 59 -1.61 4.38 9.19
CA LEU A 59 -1.99 5.65 9.82
C LEU A 59 -3.13 5.44 10.83
N SER A 60 -4.15 4.67 10.44
CA SER A 60 -5.31 4.34 11.27
C SER A 60 -4.94 3.32 12.34
N ALA A 61 -5.31 3.57 13.60
CA ALA A 61 -5.18 2.56 14.66
C ALA A 61 -6.12 1.36 14.48
N TYR A 62 -7.04 1.44 13.51
CA TYR A 62 -7.99 0.39 13.13
C TYR A 62 -7.42 -0.60 12.12
N GLN A 63 -6.24 -0.31 11.56
CA GLN A 63 -5.70 -1.02 10.40
C GLN A 63 -4.35 -1.66 10.71
N VAL A 64 -4.13 -2.82 10.10
CA VAL A 64 -2.84 -3.50 10.06
C VAL A 64 -2.55 -3.94 8.64
N GLU A 65 -1.28 -3.91 8.26
CA GLU A 65 -0.82 -4.32 6.93
C GLU A 65 0.00 -5.60 7.04
N SER A 66 -0.25 -6.55 6.14
CA SER A 66 0.55 -7.76 5.96
C SER A 66 1.31 -7.68 4.64
N ARG A 67 2.56 -8.15 4.60
CA ARG A 67 3.37 -8.19 3.38
C ARG A 67 3.88 -9.59 3.07
N THR A 68 3.96 -9.93 1.79
CA THR A 68 4.55 -11.19 1.32
C THR A 68 6.06 -11.08 1.17
N VAL A 69 6.73 -12.23 1.19
CA VAL A 69 8.11 -12.31 0.69
C VAL A 69 8.06 -12.16 -0.84
N PRO A 70 8.93 -11.34 -1.46
CA PRO A 70 8.94 -11.19 -2.90
C PRO A 70 9.15 -12.53 -3.61
N SER A 71 8.37 -12.79 -4.65
CA SER A 71 8.45 -14.01 -5.44
C SER A 71 8.27 -13.73 -6.93
N MET A 72 8.76 -14.62 -7.79
CA MET A 72 8.40 -14.63 -9.22
C MET A 72 7.29 -15.63 -9.55
N ASP A 73 7.08 -16.62 -8.69
CA ASP A 73 6.07 -17.67 -8.86
C ASP A 73 4.75 -17.28 -8.17
N LEU A 74 3.67 -17.32 -8.93
CA LEU A 74 2.31 -17.03 -8.45
C LEU A 74 1.87 -18.02 -7.37
N SER A 75 2.31 -19.28 -7.45
CA SER A 75 1.94 -20.30 -6.46
C SER A 75 2.58 -19.98 -5.09
N ALA A 76 3.85 -19.61 -5.09
CA ALA A 76 4.53 -19.12 -3.90
C ALA A 76 3.92 -17.81 -3.34
N MET A 77 3.46 -16.89 -4.21
CA MET A 77 2.74 -15.69 -3.76
C MET A 77 1.41 -16.05 -3.09
N ARG A 78 0.65 -16.97 -3.69
CA ARG A 78 -0.61 -17.48 -3.13
C ARG A 78 -0.41 -18.08 -1.75
N LEU A 79 0.63 -18.91 -1.60
CA LEU A 79 0.97 -19.52 -0.32
C LEU A 79 1.34 -18.45 0.72
N GLY A 80 2.15 -17.46 0.36
CA GLY A 80 2.53 -16.37 1.26
C GLY A 80 1.33 -15.52 1.72
N LEU A 81 0.37 -15.25 0.83
CA LEU A 81 -0.89 -14.58 1.17
C LEU A 81 -1.72 -15.41 2.15
N LEU A 82 -1.90 -16.70 1.86
CA LEU A 82 -2.67 -17.62 2.70
C LEU A 82 -2.01 -17.84 4.08
N GLU A 83 -0.70 -17.92 4.15
CA GLU A 83 0.05 -18.02 5.41
C GLU A 83 -0.16 -16.78 6.28
N ASN A 84 -0.09 -15.59 5.66
CA ASN A 84 -0.37 -14.34 6.35
C ASN A 84 -1.82 -14.32 6.86
N GLU A 85 -2.82 -14.58 6.02
CA GLU A 85 -4.24 -14.61 6.45
C GLU A 85 -4.48 -15.59 7.61
N ASN A 86 -3.92 -16.80 7.53
CA ASN A 86 -4.06 -17.78 8.60
C ASN A 86 -3.41 -17.33 9.90
N LEU A 87 -2.20 -16.75 9.85
CA LEU A 87 -1.52 -16.22 11.03
C LEU A 87 -2.30 -15.03 11.63
N GLY A 88 -2.69 -14.07 10.79
CA GLY A 88 -3.43 -12.90 11.20
C GLY A 88 -4.78 -13.25 11.82
N ASN A 89 -5.55 -14.15 11.20
CA ASN A 89 -6.85 -14.57 11.72
C ASN A 89 -6.75 -15.30 13.05
N ARG A 90 -5.74 -16.17 13.22
CA ARG A 90 -5.48 -16.81 14.53
C ARG A 90 -5.15 -15.79 15.60
N THR A 91 -4.27 -14.83 15.30
CA THR A 91 -3.90 -13.77 16.25
C THR A 91 -5.10 -12.89 16.60
N ALA A 92 -5.87 -12.43 15.61
CA ALA A 92 -7.07 -11.62 15.83
C ALA A 92 -8.08 -12.37 16.71
N THR A 93 -8.33 -13.65 16.41
CA THR A 93 -9.24 -14.51 17.19
C THR A 93 -8.80 -14.61 18.65
N GLY A 94 -7.50 -14.83 18.90
CA GLY A 94 -6.93 -14.88 20.25
C GLY A 94 -7.09 -13.58 21.05
N LEU A 95 -7.33 -12.45 20.37
CA LEU A 95 -7.56 -11.14 20.98
C LEU A 95 -9.06 -10.77 21.10
N GLY A 96 -9.97 -11.63 20.63
CA GLY A 96 -11.40 -11.34 20.53
C GLY A 96 -11.74 -10.40 19.34
N LEU A 97 -10.90 -10.40 18.32
CA LEU A 97 -11.02 -9.58 17.10
C LEU A 97 -11.21 -10.47 15.86
N ARG A 98 -11.58 -9.84 14.74
CA ARG A 98 -11.50 -10.42 13.39
C ARG A 98 -10.76 -9.45 12.48
N LEU A 99 -10.02 -9.99 11.52
CA LEU A 99 -9.55 -9.24 10.36
C LEU A 99 -10.67 -9.20 9.32
N VAL A 100 -10.85 -8.07 8.67
CA VAL A 100 -11.78 -7.93 7.54
C VAL A 100 -11.11 -7.20 6.38
N ASN A 101 -11.35 -7.71 5.18
CA ASN A 101 -10.91 -7.13 3.92
C ASN A 101 -12.03 -6.23 3.36
N GLU A 102 -12.09 -4.99 3.84
CA GLU A 102 -13.11 -4.01 3.45
C GLU A 102 -12.43 -2.75 2.93
N GLU A 103 -12.66 -2.37 1.67
CA GLU A 103 -11.97 -1.23 1.05
C GLU A 103 -12.21 0.11 1.76
N VAL A 104 -13.43 0.29 2.29
CA VAL A 104 -13.87 1.53 2.90
C VAL A 104 -14.66 1.24 4.15
N ALA A 105 -14.08 1.52 5.31
CA ALA A 105 -14.81 1.46 6.57
C ALA A 105 -15.97 2.49 6.57
N PRO A 106 -17.06 2.20 7.30
CA PRO A 106 -18.02 3.22 7.67
C PRO A 106 -17.34 4.33 8.51
N PHE A 107 -18.11 5.33 8.91
CA PHE A 107 -17.59 6.38 9.77
C PHE A 107 -16.96 5.79 11.06
N LEU A 108 -15.70 6.14 11.31
CA LEU A 108 -14.94 5.71 12.48
C LEU A 108 -15.07 6.76 13.59
N SER A 109 -15.48 6.33 14.78
CA SER A 109 -15.58 7.22 15.94
C SER A 109 -15.19 6.49 17.22
N PRO A 110 -14.19 7.00 17.97
CA PRO A 110 -13.33 8.14 17.63
C PRO A 110 -12.39 7.87 16.44
N LEU A 111 -11.84 8.92 15.82
CA LEU A 111 -10.76 8.79 14.84
C LEU A 111 -9.42 8.60 15.58
N GLU A 112 -8.99 7.35 15.72
CA GLU A 112 -7.72 6.99 16.36
C GLU A 112 -6.59 6.77 15.36
N VAL A 113 -5.47 7.45 15.62
CA VAL A 113 -4.24 7.37 14.83
C VAL A 113 -3.26 6.45 15.54
N TYR A 114 -2.58 5.58 14.79
CA TYR A 114 -1.56 4.72 15.36
C TYR A 114 -0.46 5.57 16.04
N PRO A 115 0.03 5.21 17.25
CA PRO A 115 0.90 6.05 18.06
C PRO A 115 2.37 6.07 17.57
N ASP A 116 2.58 6.34 16.28
CA ASP A 116 3.87 6.56 15.65
C ASP A 116 4.14 8.08 15.51
N PRO A 117 5.33 8.59 15.85
CA PRO A 117 5.63 10.02 15.80
C PRO A 117 5.38 10.67 14.43
N ARG A 118 5.60 9.95 13.31
CA ARG A 118 5.33 10.45 11.96
C ARG A 118 3.83 10.61 11.75
N TYR A 119 3.04 9.61 12.13
CA TYR A 119 1.58 9.63 11.98
C TYR A 119 0.92 10.67 12.88
N LEU A 120 1.36 10.80 14.12
CA LEU A 120 0.92 11.88 15.02
C LEU A 120 1.24 13.27 14.46
N LYS A 121 2.35 13.44 13.73
CA LYS A 121 2.67 14.70 13.04
C LYS A 121 1.77 14.94 11.83
N ILE A 122 1.51 13.91 11.02
CA ILE A 122 0.59 14.00 9.86
C ILE A 122 -0.81 14.39 10.33
N ALA A 123 -1.35 13.70 11.34
CA ALA A 123 -2.69 13.93 11.87
C ALA A 123 -2.89 15.35 12.42
N LYS A 124 -1.82 15.98 12.94
CA LYS A 124 -1.85 17.38 13.39
C LYS A 124 -1.83 18.41 12.25
N THR A 125 -1.42 17.99 11.04
CA THR A 125 -1.16 18.90 9.92
C THR A 125 -2.29 18.86 8.89
N ILE A 126 -2.92 17.71 8.69
CA ILE A 126 -4.02 17.56 7.73
C ILE A 126 -5.36 17.96 8.34
N SER A 127 -6.30 18.37 7.50
CA SER A 127 -7.68 18.68 7.93
C SER A 127 -8.39 17.43 8.48
N PRO A 128 -9.40 17.57 9.37
CA PRO A 128 -10.21 16.46 9.85
C PRO A 128 -10.81 15.59 8.75
N GLU A 129 -11.27 16.19 7.65
CA GLU A 129 -11.82 15.48 6.49
C GLU A 129 -10.78 14.58 5.80
N LYS A 130 -9.58 15.11 5.54
CA LYS A 130 -8.45 14.31 5.02
C LYS A 130 -8.04 13.19 5.98
N LEU A 131 -8.08 13.44 7.29
CA LEU A 131 -7.78 12.42 8.30
C LEU A 131 -8.83 11.30 8.28
N ASP A 132 -10.12 11.65 8.26
CA ASP A 132 -11.21 10.67 8.13
C ASP A 132 -11.03 9.80 6.88
N ALA A 133 -10.81 10.43 5.72
CA ALA A 133 -10.58 9.71 4.47
C ALA A 133 -9.37 8.77 4.53
N ALA A 134 -8.24 9.25 5.08
CA ALA A 134 -7.02 8.45 5.22
C ALA A 134 -7.17 7.28 6.20
N SER A 135 -8.01 7.43 7.22
CA SER A 135 -8.22 6.41 8.25
C SER A 135 -9.22 5.32 7.87
N ARG A 136 -10.00 5.55 6.80
CA ARG A 136 -11.13 4.71 6.39
C ARG A 136 -10.89 3.88 5.14
N VAL A 137 -9.75 4.04 4.47
CA VAL A 137 -9.44 3.25 3.27
C VAL A 137 -8.42 2.16 3.57
N THR A 138 -8.62 0.97 3.01
CA THR A 138 -7.56 -0.04 2.90
C THR A 138 -7.31 -0.40 1.43
N GLY A 139 -6.10 -0.84 1.11
CA GLY A 139 -5.73 -1.27 -0.24
C GLY A 139 -4.85 -2.50 -0.27
N THR A 140 -4.63 -2.96 -1.50
CA THR A 140 -3.58 -3.92 -1.84
C THR A 140 -2.52 -3.20 -2.66
N HIS A 141 -1.27 -3.25 -2.21
CA HIS A 141 -0.13 -2.69 -2.94
C HIS A 141 0.64 -3.80 -3.64
N ILE A 142 0.93 -3.61 -4.93
CA ILE A 142 1.79 -4.53 -5.70
C ILE A 142 3.13 -3.84 -5.95
N HIS A 143 4.20 -4.47 -5.51
CA HIS A 143 5.57 -4.00 -5.68
C HIS A 143 6.29 -4.85 -6.73
N ILE A 144 6.80 -4.23 -7.79
CA ILE A 144 7.64 -4.89 -8.79
C ILE A 144 9.08 -4.48 -8.57
N GLY A 145 9.94 -5.44 -8.23
CA GLY A 145 11.38 -5.22 -8.08
C GLY A 145 12.03 -4.80 -9.39
N VAL A 146 12.92 -3.81 -9.32
CA VAL A 146 13.68 -3.30 -10.46
C VAL A 146 15.15 -3.12 -10.08
N GLY A 147 16.04 -3.21 -11.06
CA GLY A 147 17.49 -3.23 -10.79
C GLY A 147 18.14 -1.87 -10.58
N ASN A 148 17.54 -0.80 -11.07
CA ASN A 148 18.05 0.58 -10.96
C ASN A 148 16.94 1.60 -11.27
N ILE A 149 17.29 2.89 -11.17
CA ILE A 149 16.34 3.99 -11.34
C ILE A 149 15.85 4.12 -12.79
N GLU A 150 16.69 3.85 -13.78
CA GLU A 150 16.34 3.92 -15.20
C GLU A 150 15.26 2.90 -15.56
N LYS A 151 15.43 1.65 -15.09
CA LYS A 151 14.41 0.60 -15.23
C LYS A 151 13.13 0.92 -14.46
N ALA A 152 13.25 1.54 -13.28
CA ALA A 152 12.09 1.98 -12.51
C ALA A 152 11.26 3.03 -13.27
N ILE A 153 11.93 4.00 -13.89
CA ILE A 153 11.30 5.03 -14.73
C ILE A 153 10.63 4.40 -15.95
N ALA A 154 11.34 3.52 -16.67
CA ALA A 154 10.79 2.84 -17.84
C ALA A 154 9.51 2.05 -17.48
N LEU A 155 9.56 1.25 -16.41
CA LEU A 155 8.42 0.48 -15.94
C LEU A 155 7.26 1.37 -15.46
N ASN A 156 7.55 2.43 -14.70
CA ASN A 156 6.55 3.44 -14.32
C ASN A 156 5.83 3.98 -15.55
N ASN A 157 6.58 4.44 -16.55
CA ASN A 157 6.02 5.05 -17.77
C ASN A 157 5.19 4.05 -18.60
N VAL A 158 5.56 2.77 -18.63
CA VAL A 158 4.81 1.71 -19.30
C VAL A 158 3.46 1.43 -18.61
N LEU A 159 3.40 1.55 -17.29
CA LEU A 159 2.19 1.27 -16.52
C LEU A 159 1.17 2.44 -16.54
N ILE A 160 1.63 3.69 -16.67
CA ILE A 160 0.77 4.88 -16.64
C ILE A 160 -0.40 4.82 -17.63
N PRO A 161 -0.21 4.48 -18.92
CA PRO A 161 -1.32 4.39 -19.88
C PRO A 161 -2.38 3.35 -19.50
N ARG A 162 -2.08 2.43 -18.59
CA ARG A 162 -2.99 1.37 -18.12
C ARG A 162 -3.66 1.73 -16.79
N LEU A 163 -3.45 2.93 -16.25
CA LEU A 163 -3.95 3.33 -14.93
C LEU A 163 -5.46 3.14 -14.78
N ASN A 164 -6.26 3.52 -15.77
CA ASN A 164 -7.73 3.38 -15.68
C ASN A 164 -8.16 1.92 -15.60
N GLU A 165 -7.52 1.04 -16.37
CA GLU A 165 -7.78 -0.41 -16.33
C GLU A 165 -7.36 -1.01 -15.00
N LEU A 166 -6.21 -0.60 -14.47
CA LEU A 166 -5.72 -1.03 -13.15
C LEU A 166 -6.63 -0.57 -12.01
N CYS A 167 -7.14 0.67 -12.07
CA CYS A 167 -8.11 1.18 -11.11
C CYS A 167 -9.41 0.38 -11.16
N ALA A 168 -9.97 0.13 -12.35
CA ALA A 168 -11.23 -0.60 -12.50
C ALA A 168 -11.11 -2.08 -12.08
N MET A 169 -9.93 -2.68 -12.23
CA MET A 169 -9.70 -4.09 -11.94
C MET A 169 -9.77 -4.44 -10.45
N GLY A 170 -9.43 -3.50 -9.57
CA GLY A 170 -9.43 -3.72 -8.11
C GLY A 170 -10.41 -2.83 -7.36
N ASP A 171 -11.50 -2.42 -8.00
CA ASP A 171 -12.51 -1.54 -7.40
C ASP A 171 -13.73 -2.35 -6.92
N HIS A 172 -13.85 -2.51 -5.61
CA HIS A 172 -14.98 -3.18 -4.96
C HIS A 172 -15.86 -2.21 -4.16
N SER A 173 -15.62 -0.91 -4.31
CA SER A 173 -16.34 0.15 -3.58
C SER A 173 -17.01 1.16 -4.50
N ASP A 174 -17.24 0.79 -5.77
CA ASP A 174 -17.81 1.65 -6.81
C ASP A 174 -17.09 3.01 -6.90
N GLY A 175 -15.78 2.99 -6.72
CA GLY A 175 -14.88 4.15 -6.79
C GLY A 175 -14.73 4.92 -5.48
N GLU A 176 -15.42 4.56 -4.41
CA GLU A 176 -15.40 5.30 -3.13
C GLU A 176 -14.01 5.29 -2.49
N ARG A 177 -13.31 4.15 -2.47
CA ARG A 177 -11.93 4.07 -1.96
C ARG A 177 -11.02 5.06 -2.68
N LEU A 178 -11.06 5.08 -4.01
CA LEU A 178 -10.23 5.98 -4.80
C LEU A 178 -10.66 7.44 -4.65
N ARG A 179 -11.96 7.72 -4.45
CA ARG A 179 -12.44 9.07 -4.13
C ARG A 179 -11.84 9.58 -2.82
N LEU A 180 -11.87 8.76 -1.76
CA LEU A 180 -11.27 9.08 -0.46
C LEU A 180 -9.74 9.22 -0.55
N TYR A 181 -9.07 8.35 -1.30
CA TYR A 181 -7.63 8.47 -1.54
C TYR A 181 -7.28 9.80 -2.21
N ARG A 182 -8.03 10.23 -3.23
CA ARG A 182 -7.84 11.50 -3.94
C ARG A 182 -8.10 12.72 -3.06
N LEU A 183 -8.99 12.60 -2.09
CA LEU A 183 -9.23 13.65 -1.10
C LEU A 183 -7.99 13.86 -0.21
N MET A 184 -7.33 12.77 0.18
CA MET A 184 -6.12 12.82 1.00
C MET A 184 -4.89 13.27 0.19
N ALA A 185 -4.67 12.67 -0.97
CA ALA A 185 -3.45 12.79 -1.77
C ALA A 185 -3.64 13.74 -2.97
N ASP A 186 -3.29 15.01 -2.80
CA ASP A 186 -3.43 16.02 -3.87
C ASP A 186 -2.60 15.68 -5.12
N ASN A 187 -1.47 14.98 -4.96
CA ASN A 187 -0.59 14.50 -6.04
C ASN A 187 -0.77 13.01 -6.35
N TYR A 188 -2.01 12.49 -6.32
CA TYR A 188 -2.27 11.06 -6.57
C TYR A 188 -1.98 10.59 -8.01
N GLN A 189 -1.99 11.50 -8.99
CA GLN A 189 -1.85 11.13 -10.40
C GLN A 189 -0.39 10.76 -10.73
N PRO A 190 -0.15 9.57 -11.29
CA PRO A 190 1.17 9.19 -11.79
C PRO A 190 1.71 10.18 -12.83
N THR A 191 3.03 10.35 -12.84
CA THR A 191 3.74 11.22 -13.81
C THR A 191 4.76 10.39 -14.56
N ALA A 192 4.83 10.57 -15.88
CA ALA A 192 5.88 9.97 -16.67
C ALA A 192 7.19 10.75 -16.45
N TYR A 193 8.29 10.04 -16.26
CA TYR A 193 9.60 10.66 -16.04
C TYR A 193 10.48 10.45 -17.27
N GLU A 194 11.20 11.50 -17.66
CA GLU A 194 12.10 11.45 -18.83
C GLU A 194 13.49 10.90 -18.43
N SER A 195 13.91 11.19 -17.21
CA SER A 195 15.22 10.84 -16.65
C SER A 195 15.19 10.89 -15.13
N SER A 196 16.30 10.49 -14.50
CA SER A 196 16.47 10.58 -13.04
C SER A 196 16.47 12.04 -12.55
N GLU A 197 16.97 12.95 -13.38
CA GLU A 197 16.98 14.40 -13.19
C GLU A 197 15.55 14.93 -13.20
N HIS A 198 14.74 14.55 -14.20
CA HIS A 198 13.34 14.97 -14.26
C HIS A 198 12.55 14.43 -13.05
N LEU A 199 12.77 13.18 -12.63
CA LEU A 199 12.18 12.65 -11.38
C LEU A 199 12.55 13.51 -10.17
N PHE A 200 13.81 13.92 -10.04
CA PHE A 200 14.26 14.77 -8.93
C PHE A 200 13.66 16.18 -8.98
N GLU A 201 13.50 16.76 -10.17
CA GLU A 201 12.83 18.04 -10.35
C GLU A 201 11.37 17.99 -9.92
N ILE A 202 10.65 16.93 -10.30
CA ILE A 202 9.28 16.66 -9.83
C ILE A 202 9.26 16.45 -8.32
N ALA A 203 10.20 15.67 -7.76
CA ALA A 203 10.31 15.47 -6.32
C ALA A 203 10.50 16.78 -5.55
N ARG A 204 11.26 17.72 -6.12
CA ARG A 204 11.49 19.05 -5.55
C ARG A 204 10.22 19.89 -5.62
N ALA A 205 9.54 19.90 -6.77
CA ALA A 205 8.31 20.66 -6.97
C ALA A 205 7.17 20.17 -6.06
N GLU A 206 7.06 18.85 -5.86
CA GLU A 206 6.02 18.22 -5.05
C GLU A 206 6.43 17.97 -3.59
N GLY A 207 7.63 18.38 -3.17
CA GLY A 207 8.04 18.35 -1.76
C GLY A 207 8.35 16.96 -1.17
N PHE A 208 8.78 15.99 -1.99
CA PHE A 208 9.14 14.65 -1.52
C PHE A 208 10.63 14.28 -1.68
N THR A 209 11.51 15.26 -1.91
CA THR A 209 12.97 15.03 -1.96
C THR A 209 13.52 14.48 -0.63
N ASP A 210 13.14 15.08 0.50
CA ASP A 210 13.59 14.65 1.83
C ASP A 210 13.13 13.24 2.19
N ASN A 211 11.87 12.95 1.87
CA ASN A 211 11.21 11.69 2.16
C ASN A 211 10.36 11.23 0.96
N PRO A 212 10.89 10.35 0.09
CA PRO A 212 10.15 9.86 -1.06
C PRO A 212 8.85 9.12 -0.72
N ARG A 213 8.65 8.70 0.54
CA ARG A 213 7.37 8.14 1.01
C ARG A 213 6.22 9.15 0.97
N ASN A 214 6.52 10.44 0.88
CA ASN A 214 5.52 11.50 0.68
C ASN A 214 5.06 11.62 -0.79
N CYS A 215 5.59 10.79 -1.70
CA CYS A 215 5.01 10.63 -3.03
C CYS A 215 3.76 9.74 -2.94
N TRP A 216 2.58 10.36 -3.08
CA TRP A 216 1.28 9.70 -2.96
C TRP A 216 0.68 9.27 -4.31
N LYS A 217 1.51 9.17 -5.35
CA LYS A 217 1.07 8.72 -6.68
C LYS A 217 0.59 7.26 -6.62
N LEU A 218 -0.47 6.95 -7.37
CA LEU A 218 -1.04 5.59 -7.47
C LEU A 218 -0.07 4.59 -8.12
N ILE A 219 0.85 5.07 -8.95
CA ILE A 219 2.01 4.35 -9.46
C ILE A 219 3.21 5.19 -9.06
N ARG A 220 4.13 4.63 -8.26
CA ARG A 220 5.31 5.36 -7.78
C ARG A 220 6.55 4.49 -7.76
N ILE A 221 7.71 5.12 -7.86
CA ILE A 221 8.99 4.49 -7.54
C ILE A 221 9.16 4.57 -6.03
N SER A 222 9.20 3.42 -5.36
CA SER A 222 9.26 3.34 -3.90
C SER A 222 10.70 3.33 -3.40
N ILE A 223 10.91 3.72 -2.14
CA ILE A 223 12.23 3.64 -1.47
C ILE A 223 12.79 2.21 -1.38
N HIS A 224 11.97 1.20 -1.66
CA HIS A 224 12.36 -0.21 -1.64
C HIS A 224 13.00 -0.66 -2.96
N GLY A 225 13.20 0.27 -3.91
CA GLY A 225 13.74 -0.04 -5.22
C GLY A 225 12.75 -0.80 -6.09
N THR A 226 11.46 -0.46 -5.96
CA THR A 226 10.36 -1.09 -6.69
C THR A 226 9.53 -0.04 -7.41
N VAL A 227 8.77 -0.46 -8.41
CA VAL A 227 7.58 0.29 -8.86
C VAL A 227 6.38 -0.27 -8.10
N GLU A 228 5.71 0.59 -7.36
CA GLU A 228 4.59 0.26 -6.47
C GLU A 228 3.28 0.76 -7.07
N LEU A 229 2.29 -0.13 -7.12
CA LEU A 229 0.94 0.11 -7.62
C LEU A 229 -0.03 0.09 -6.44
N ARG A 230 -0.82 1.15 -6.28
CA ARG A 230 -1.62 1.42 -5.06
C ARG A 230 -3.12 1.63 -5.32
N MET A 231 -3.55 1.39 -6.55
CA MET A 231 -4.94 1.61 -6.97
C MET A 231 -5.87 0.46 -6.59
N PHE A 232 -5.35 -0.75 -6.36
CA PHE A 232 -6.17 -1.90 -6.01
C PHE A 232 -6.72 -1.77 -4.59
N GLY A 233 -7.99 -2.06 -4.42
CA GLY A 233 -8.58 -2.26 -3.12
C GLY A 233 -8.26 -3.64 -2.54
N VAL A 234 -9.15 -4.15 -1.71
CA VAL A 234 -8.95 -5.39 -0.93
C VAL A 234 -10.07 -6.36 -1.23
N THR A 235 -9.74 -7.65 -1.26
CA THR A 235 -10.67 -8.75 -1.55
C THR A 235 -10.25 -9.98 -0.75
N ASP A 236 -11.21 -10.82 -0.36
CA ASP A 236 -10.94 -12.15 0.20
C ASP A 236 -10.51 -13.14 -0.89
N ASN A 237 -10.69 -12.80 -2.17
CA ASN A 237 -10.36 -13.67 -3.29
C ASN A 237 -8.86 -13.57 -3.64
N LEU A 238 -8.06 -14.50 -3.12
CA LEU A 238 -6.63 -14.55 -3.42
C LEU A 238 -6.33 -14.74 -4.91
N ASP A 239 -7.18 -15.47 -5.64
CA ASP A 239 -6.93 -15.73 -7.06
C ASP A 239 -7.10 -14.45 -7.89
N GLU A 240 -8.02 -13.56 -7.49
CA GLU A 240 -8.18 -12.23 -8.07
C GLU A 240 -6.92 -11.35 -7.87
N ILE A 241 -6.33 -11.35 -6.68
CA ILE A 241 -5.06 -10.63 -6.43
C ILE A 241 -3.96 -11.16 -7.36
N LEU A 242 -3.91 -12.47 -7.61
CA LEU A 242 -2.95 -13.08 -8.53
C LEU A 242 -3.24 -12.74 -9.99
N GLU A 243 -4.51 -12.52 -10.36
CA GLU A 243 -4.89 -11.98 -11.67
C GLU A 243 -4.37 -10.56 -11.86
N TRP A 244 -4.48 -9.69 -10.84
CA TRP A 244 -3.88 -8.35 -10.86
C TRP A 244 -2.37 -8.41 -11.08
N VAL A 245 -1.68 -9.27 -10.31
CA VAL A 245 -0.24 -9.50 -10.48
C VAL A 245 0.08 -10.01 -11.89
N SER A 246 -0.71 -10.93 -12.42
CA SER A 246 -0.50 -11.49 -13.76
C SER A 246 -0.67 -10.45 -14.85
N PHE A 247 -1.69 -9.59 -14.74
CA PHE A 247 -1.90 -8.47 -15.65
C PHE A 247 -0.73 -7.50 -15.61
N VAL A 248 -0.32 -7.09 -14.40
CA VAL A 248 0.80 -6.18 -14.19
C VAL A 248 2.10 -6.77 -14.76
N LYS A 249 2.40 -8.04 -14.49
CA LYS A 249 3.57 -8.73 -15.05
C LYS A 249 3.52 -8.79 -16.58
N LYS A 250 2.35 -9.03 -17.18
CA LYS A 250 2.19 -9.06 -18.63
C LYS A 250 2.46 -7.69 -19.25
N THR A 251 1.96 -6.61 -18.64
CA THR A 251 2.23 -5.24 -19.08
C THR A 251 3.70 -4.86 -18.88
N ALA A 252 4.31 -5.28 -17.78
CA ALA A 252 5.68 -4.96 -17.43
C ALA A 252 6.75 -5.62 -18.33
N ARG A 253 6.41 -6.67 -19.10
CA ARG A 253 7.34 -7.33 -20.05
C ARG A 253 7.96 -6.39 -21.08
N GLY A 254 7.36 -5.21 -21.32
CA GLY A 254 7.94 -4.16 -22.17
C GLY A 254 8.96 -3.24 -21.49
N GLY A 255 9.15 -3.34 -20.16
CA GLY A 255 9.94 -2.38 -19.37
C GLY A 255 10.84 -2.97 -18.27
N ILE A 256 10.93 -4.30 -18.13
CA ILE A 256 11.86 -4.99 -17.19
C ILE A 256 13.11 -5.47 -17.91
#